data_AF-A0A7Y4R695-F1
#
_entry.id   AF-A0A7Y4R695-F1
#
_cell.length_a   1.000
_cell.length_b   1.000
_cell.length_c   1.000
_cell.angle_alpha   90.00
_cell.angle_beta   90.00
_cell.angle_gamma   90.00
#
_symmetry.space_group_name_H-M   'P 1'
#
loop_
_entity.id
_entity.type
_entity.pdbx_description
1 polymer ?
#
loop_
_entity_poly.entity_id
_entity_poly.type
_entity_poly.pdbx_seq_one_letter_code
_entity_poly.pdbx_strand_id
1 'polypeptide(L)'
;TYYQAYPNVITTRSAGNELTNALSEYGSQHYQVASELLTTIAPATDTVYFYRGLANLSLSKSDSAISNLSKITPGSVFQQQANWYLALAHLSKSDRLNAVNYLLKIKSGQFNFESAQKILVEVGRKK
;
A
#
# COMPACT_ATOMS: atom_id res chain seq x y z
N THR A 1 -8.66 7.33 -12.40
CA THR A 1 -8.14 7.05 -11.04
C THR A 1 -7.08 5.98 -11.13
N TYR A 2 -5.85 6.23 -10.64
CA TYR A 2 -4.71 5.30 -10.73
C TYR A 2 -4.69 4.23 -9.62
N TYR A 3 -5.54 4.39 -8.60
CA TYR A 3 -5.63 3.46 -7.47
C TYR A 3 -6.37 2.18 -7.86
N GLN A 4 -5.73 1.05 -7.60
CA GLN A 4 -6.33 -0.28 -7.61
C GLN A 4 -5.89 -1.01 -6.34
N ALA A 5 -6.84 -1.61 -5.63
CA ALA A 5 -6.53 -2.42 -4.46
C ALA A 5 -5.61 -3.58 -4.85
N TYR A 6 -4.59 -3.85 -4.03
CA TYR A 6 -3.66 -4.93 -4.30
C TYR A 6 -4.40 -6.26 -4.12
N PRO A 7 -4.25 -7.24 -5.02
CA PRO A 7 -4.87 -8.54 -4.81
C PRO A 7 -4.31 -9.21 -3.56
N ASN A 8 -5.15 -9.95 -2.83
CA ASN A 8 -4.65 -10.81 -1.76
C ASN A 8 -3.88 -11.99 -2.40
N VAL A 9 -2.55 -11.97 -2.26
CA VAL A 9 -1.64 -13.01 -2.78
C VAL A 9 -1.09 -13.92 -1.68
N ILE A 10 -1.46 -13.69 -0.42
CA ILE A 10 -0.99 -14.50 0.70
C ILE A 10 -1.89 -15.71 0.83
N THR A 11 -1.29 -16.90 0.72
CA THR A 11 -2.00 -18.15 0.90
C THR A 11 -1.93 -18.61 2.36
N THR A 12 -2.97 -19.33 2.79
CA THR A 12 -3.22 -19.77 4.17
C THR A 12 -2.11 -20.64 4.76
N ARG A 13 -1.25 -21.25 3.93
CA ARG A 13 -0.18 -22.16 4.39
C ARG A 13 0.96 -21.46 5.14
N SER A 14 1.04 -20.13 5.04
CA SER A 14 2.12 -19.30 5.59
C SER A 14 1.65 -18.26 6.62
N ALA A 15 0.35 -18.15 6.88
CA ALA A 15 -0.23 -17.13 7.74
C ALA A 15 -0.92 -17.76 8.95
N GLY A 16 -0.69 -17.24 10.15
CA GLY A 16 -1.47 -17.62 11.34
C GLY A 16 -2.96 -17.35 11.13
N ASN A 17 -3.82 -17.98 11.95
CA ASN A 17 -5.28 -17.89 11.81
C ASN A 17 -5.80 -16.44 11.80
N GLU A 18 -5.22 -15.57 12.62
CA GLU A 18 -5.61 -14.15 12.73
C GLU A 18 -5.30 -13.38 11.44
N LEU A 19 -4.09 -13.55 10.89
CA LEU A 19 -3.70 -12.92 9.63
C LEU A 19 -4.56 -13.46 8.48
N THR A 20 -4.80 -14.77 8.44
CA THR A 20 -5.67 -15.39 7.43
C THR A 20 -7.07 -14.77 7.44
N ASN A 21 -7.68 -14.64 8.62
CA ASN A 21 -9.00 -14.02 8.76
C ASN A 21 -8.99 -12.58 8.27
N ALA A 22 -8.00 -11.79 8.69
CA ALA A 22 -7.90 -10.38 8.31
C ALA A 22 -7.70 -10.19 6.79
N LEU A 23 -6.92 -11.07 6.15
CA LEU A 23 -6.70 -11.05 4.71
C LEU A 23 -7.89 -11.58 3.91
N SER A 24 -8.69 -12.48 4.50
CA SER A 24 -9.99 -12.88 3.94
C SER A 24 -10.95 -11.69 3.89
N GLU A 25 -11.09 -10.95 4.99
CA GLU A 25 -11.90 -9.72 5.04
C GLU A 25 -11.39 -8.67 4.05
N TYR A 26 -10.06 -8.51 3.92
CA TYR A 26 -9.47 -7.63 2.92
C TYR A 26 -9.82 -8.04 1.49
N GLY A 27 -9.72 -9.35 1.18
CA GLY A 27 -10.07 -9.90 -0.13
C GLY A 27 -11.56 -9.71 -0.48
N SER A 28 -12.43 -9.77 0.53
CA SER A 28 -13.86 -9.46 0.43
C SER A 28 -14.17 -7.96 0.42
N GLN A 29 -13.15 -7.10 0.37
CA GLN A 29 -13.27 -5.63 0.37
C GLN A 29 -13.89 -5.05 1.65
N HIS A 30 -13.97 -5.83 2.73
CA HIS A 30 -14.37 -5.37 4.05
C HIS A 30 -13.21 -4.63 4.75
N TYR A 31 -12.71 -3.57 4.12
CA TYR A 31 -11.48 -2.90 4.52
C TYR A 31 -11.50 -2.36 5.96
N GLN A 32 -12.66 -1.96 6.46
CA GLN A 32 -12.81 -1.51 7.85
C GLN A 32 -12.54 -2.67 8.82
N VAL A 33 -13.22 -3.81 8.63
CA VAL A 33 -13.03 -5.03 9.44
C VAL A 33 -11.60 -5.55 9.31
N ALA A 34 -11.07 -5.60 8.08
CA ALA A 34 -9.70 -6.02 7.83
C ALA A 34 -8.68 -5.14 8.56
N SER A 35 -8.85 -3.82 8.55
CA SER A 35 -7.96 -2.90 9.26
C SER A 35 -8.03 -3.08 10.78
N GLU A 36 -9.21 -3.36 11.33
CA GLU A 36 -9.39 -3.63 12.76
C GLU A 36 -8.68 -4.92 13.16
N LEU A 37 -8.90 -6.01 12.42
CA LEU A 37 -8.22 -7.29 12.65
C LEU A 37 -6.70 -7.19 12.49
N LEU A 38 -6.20 -6.45 11.49
CA LEU A 38 -4.75 -6.23 11.32
C LEU A 38 -4.15 -5.35 12.42
N THR A 39 -4.96 -4.64 13.20
CA THR A 39 -4.46 -3.82 14.33
C THR A 39 -4.21 -4.67 15.58
N THR A 40 -4.90 -5.81 15.73
CA THR A 40 -4.74 -6.69 16.89
C THR A 40 -3.53 -7.62 16.78
N ILE A 41 -2.98 -7.81 15.58
CA ILE A 41 -1.85 -8.73 15.35
C ILE A 41 -0.54 -8.10 15.83
N ALA A 42 0.09 -8.73 16.83
CA ALA A 42 1.38 -8.34 17.38
C ALA A 42 2.31 -9.56 17.57
N PRO A 43 3.62 -9.45 17.26
CA PRO A 43 4.27 -8.29 16.63
C PRO A 43 3.87 -8.13 15.16
N ALA A 44 3.70 -6.89 14.72
CA ALA A 44 3.33 -6.59 13.34
C ALA A 44 4.51 -6.84 12.39
N THR A 45 4.29 -7.70 11.39
CA THR A 45 5.23 -7.99 10.30
C THR A 45 5.03 -7.04 9.12
N ASP A 46 5.95 -7.06 8.15
CA ASP A 46 5.78 -6.32 6.90
C ASP A 46 4.46 -6.65 6.20
N THR A 47 4.01 -7.91 6.23
CA THR A 47 2.70 -8.30 5.68
C THR A 47 1.57 -7.57 6.40
N VAL A 48 1.60 -7.53 7.74
CA VAL A 48 0.58 -6.84 8.53
C VAL A 48 0.58 -5.34 8.22
N TYR A 49 1.75 -4.71 8.22
CA TYR A 49 1.89 -3.29 7.88
C TYR A 49 1.40 -2.99 6.47
N PHE A 50 1.73 -3.85 5.51
CA PHE A 50 1.38 -3.65 4.11
C PHE A 50 -0.14 -3.69 3.93
N TYR A 51 -0.79 -4.79 4.30
CA TYR A 51 -2.23 -4.92 4.13
C TYR A 51 -3.02 -3.93 5.01
N ARG A 52 -2.51 -3.56 6.19
CA ARG A 52 -3.16 -2.54 7.02
C ARG A 52 -3.06 -1.16 6.38
N GLY A 53 -1.92 -0.85 5.76
CA GLY A 53 -1.72 0.35 4.97
C GLY A 53 -2.69 0.42 3.79
N LEU A 54 -2.84 -0.68 3.04
CA LEU A 54 -3.77 -0.76 1.91
C LEU A 54 -5.23 -0.66 2.33
N ALA A 55 -5.63 -1.34 3.41
CA ALA A 55 -6.98 -1.23 3.95
C ALA A 55 -7.31 0.21 4.31
N ASN A 56 -6.39 0.91 4.99
CA ASN A 56 -6.54 2.33 5.29
C ASN A 56 -6.62 3.20 4.03
N LEU A 57 -5.83 2.90 3.01
CA LEU A 57 -5.87 3.64 1.75
C LEU A 57 -7.21 3.47 1.02
N SER A 58 -7.76 2.25 0.98
CA SER A 58 -9.11 1.98 0.46
C SER A 58 -10.21 2.70 1.23
N LEU A 59 -9.99 2.97 2.52
CA LEU A 59 -10.90 3.74 3.38
C LEU A 59 -10.67 5.25 3.30
N SER A 60 -9.84 5.73 2.36
CA SER A 60 -9.41 7.14 2.25
C SER A 60 -8.66 7.67 3.49
N LYS A 61 -8.23 6.81 4.41
CA LYS A 61 -7.44 7.15 5.61
C LYS A 61 -5.95 7.29 5.24
N SER A 62 -5.65 8.28 4.41
CA SER A 62 -4.33 8.44 3.76
C SER A 62 -3.18 8.58 4.76
N ASP A 63 -3.38 9.28 5.90
CA ASP A 63 -2.35 9.39 6.95
C ASP A 63 -2.02 8.05 7.61
N SER A 64 -3.05 7.27 7.95
CA SER A 64 -2.89 5.93 8.49
C SER A 64 -2.25 4.99 7.47
N ALA A 65 -2.58 5.13 6.18
CA ALA A 65 -1.96 4.38 5.12
C ALA A 65 -0.46 4.67 5.03
N ILE A 66 -0.07 5.95 4.99
CA ILE A 66 1.33 6.40 4.94
C ILE A 66 2.10 5.88 6.17
N SER A 67 1.54 6.02 7.37
CA SER A 67 2.15 5.57 8.62
C SER A 67 2.43 4.06 8.66
N ASN A 68 1.58 3.25 8.02
CA ASN A 68 1.78 1.81 7.95
C ASN A 68 2.74 1.41 6.83
N LEU A 69 2.56 1.94 5.62
CA LEU A 69 3.38 1.59 4.47
C LEU A 69 4.84 2.07 4.61
N SER A 70 5.09 3.14 5.38
CA SER A 70 6.46 3.60 5.67
C SER A 70 7.24 2.69 6.61
N LYS A 71 6.57 1.77 7.31
CA LYS A 71 7.20 0.78 8.21
C LYS A 71 7.72 -0.46 7.48
N ILE A 72 7.41 -0.61 6.20
CA ILE A 72 7.87 -1.73 5.39
C ILE A 72 9.39 -1.68 5.28
N THR A 73 10.04 -2.77 5.68
CA THR A 73 11.51 -2.81 5.69
C THR A 73 12.10 -2.79 4.27
N PRO A 74 13.25 -2.12 4.06
CA PRO A 74 13.97 -2.23 2.80
C PRO A 74 14.35 -3.69 2.50
N GLY A 75 14.14 -4.15 1.27
CA GLY A 75 14.35 -5.55 0.88
C GLY A 75 13.13 -6.46 1.09
N SER A 76 12.06 -5.95 1.72
CA SER A 76 10.79 -6.66 1.83
C SER A 76 10.22 -7.00 0.45
N VAL A 77 9.52 -8.14 0.36
CA VAL A 77 8.78 -8.54 -0.86
C VAL A 77 7.69 -7.55 -1.26
N PHE A 78 7.27 -6.69 -0.32
CA PHE A 78 6.27 -5.64 -0.54
C PHE A 78 6.89 -4.26 -0.81
N GLN A 79 8.20 -4.10 -0.80
CA GLN A 79 8.84 -2.78 -0.87
C GLN A 79 8.45 -2.00 -2.14
N GLN A 80 8.40 -2.69 -3.28
CA GLN A 80 8.08 -2.07 -4.57
C GLN A 80 6.63 -1.58 -4.59
N GLN A 81 5.72 -2.43 -4.13
CA GLN A 81 4.29 -2.15 -4.01
C GLN A 81 4.05 -1.04 -2.98
N ALA A 82 4.77 -1.06 -1.84
CA ALA A 82 4.68 -0.03 -0.82
C ALA A 82 5.08 1.34 -1.36
N ASN A 83 6.13 1.45 -2.19
CA ASN A 83 6.50 2.71 -2.85
C ASN A 83 5.36 3.23 -3.75
N TRP A 84 4.73 2.34 -4.53
CA TRP A 84 3.57 2.70 -5.36
C TRP A 84 2.41 3.23 -4.52
N TYR A 85 2.00 2.50 -3.49
CA TYR A 85 0.85 2.88 -2.66
C TYR A 85 1.14 4.11 -1.77
N LEU A 86 2.39 4.31 -1.33
CA LEU A 86 2.82 5.55 -0.68
C LEU A 86 2.66 6.74 -1.63
N ALA A 87 3.11 6.61 -2.88
CA ALA A 87 2.91 7.67 -3.86
C ALA A 87 1.42 8.01 -4.04
N LEU A 88 0.56 7.00 -4.18
CA LEU A 88 -0.88 7.21 -4.31
C LEU A 88 -1.50 7.86 -3.07
N ALA A 89 -1.09 7.47 -1.87
CA ALA A 89 -1.54 8.07 -0.62
C ALA A 89 -1.09 9.52 -0.46
N HIS A 90 0.09 9.89 -0.98
CA HIS A 90 0.51 11.30 -1.02
C HIS A 90 -0.26 12.08 -2.09
N LEU A 91 -0.57 11.48 -3.25
CA LEU A 91 -1.39 12.12 -4.28
C LEU A 91 -2.82 12.41 -3.82
N SER A 92 -3.46 11.50 -3.08
CA SER A 92 -4.80 11.74 -2.51
C SER A 92 -4.80 12.91 -1.53
N LYS A 93 -3.66 13.19 -0.88
CA LYS A 93 -3.46 14.35 -0.02
C LYS A 93 -2.97 15.61 -0.74
N SER A 94 -2.90 15.60 -2.08
CA SER A 94 -2.30 16.68 -2.88
C SER A 94 -0.82 16.97 -2.54
N ASP A 95 -0.13 16.05 -1.86
CA ASP A 95 1.28 16.15 -1.50
C ASP A 95 2.15 15.66 -2.67
N ARG A 96 2.25 16.53 -3.68
CA ARG A 96 2.94 16.21 -4.93
C ARG A 96 4.43 15.92 -4.74
N LEU A 97 5.10 16.62 -3.81
CA LEU A 97 6.53 16.46 -3.58
C LEU A 97 6.84 15.04 -3.10
N ASN A 98 6.14 14.58 -2.07
CA ASN A 98 6.36 13.23 -1.56
C ASN A 98 5.86 12.17 -2.55
N ALA A 99 4.77 12.42 -3.26
CA ALA A 99 4.33 11.52 -4.33
C ALA A 99 5.43 11.30 -5.37
N VAL A 100 6.03 12.37 -5.89
CA VAL A 100 7.14 12.30 -6.86
C VAL A 100 8.32 11.52 -6.27
N ASN A 101 8.69 11.80 -5.02
CA ASN A 101 9.80 11.11 -4.35
C ASN A 101 9.60 9.59 -4.30
N TYR A 102 8.38 9.11 -4.04
CA TYR A 102 8.09 7.67 -4.02
C TYR A 102 7.95 7.07 -5.42
N LEU A 103 7.39 7.81 -6.39
CA LEU A 103 7.31 7.35 -7.78
C LEU A 103 8.69 7.16 -8.40
N LEU A 104 9.65 8.05 -8.11
CA LEU A 104 11.03 7.95 -8.59
C LEU A 104 11.79 6.74 -8.02
N LYS A 105 11.33 6.16 -6.90
CA LYS A 105 11.92 4.92 -6.35
C LYS A 105 11.54 3.68 -7.13
N ILE A 106 10.49 3.74 -7.96
CA ILE A 106 10.01 2.62 -8.77
C ILE A 106 10.87 2.54 -10.03
N LYS A 107 11.64 1.45 -10.15
CA LYS A 107 12.57 1.23 -11.27
C LYS A 107 11.91 0.46 -12.41
N SER A 108 12.53 0.48 -13.59
CA SER A 108 12.08 -0.33 -14.73
C SER A 108 11.99 -1.81 -14.35
N GLY A 109 10.94 -2.49 -14.82
CA GLY A 109 10.64 -3.88 -14.47
C GLY A 109 10.01 -4.10 -13.09
N GLN A 110 9.83 -3.04 -12.29
CA GLN A 110 9.14 -3.12 -11.00
C GLN A 110 7.62 -2.89 -11.14
N PHE A 111 6.91 -3.23 -10.07
CA PHE A 111 5.47 -3.05 -9.97
C PHE A 111 5.01 -1.63 -10.36
N ASN A 112 4.09 -1.54 -11.31
CA ASN A 112 3.48 -0.29 -11.79
C ASN A 112 4.46 0.78 -12.32
N PHE A 113 5.65 0.39 -12.79
CA PHE A 113 6.63 1.34 -13.34
C PHE A 113 6.06 2.23 -14.46
N GLU A 114 5.38 1.67 -15.46
CA GLU A 114 4.81 2.45 -16.57
C GLU A 114 3.79 3.48 -16.08
N SER A 115 2.92 3.08 -15.15
CA SER A 115 1.96 3.97 -14.52
C SER A 115 2.65 5.07 -13.71
N ALA A 116 3.75 4.74 -13.03
CA ALA A 116 4.53 5.72 -12.29
C ALA A 116 5.13 6.79 -13.20
N GLN A 117 5.66 6.40 -14.37
CA GLN A 117 6.16 7.34 -15.37
C GLN A 117 5.06 8.26 -15.91
N LYS A 118 3.87 7.72 -16.19
CA LYS A 118 2.71 8.53 -16.62
C LYS A 118 2.35 9.60 -15.57
N ILE A 119 2.26 9.20 -14.30
CA ILE A 119 1.94 10.14 -13.21
C ILE A 119 3.03 11.19 -13.05
N LEU A 120 4.32 10.82 -13.12
CA LEU A 120 5.43 11.77 -13.02
C LEU A 120 5.32 12.87 -14.10
N VAL A 121 4.97 12.50 -15.33
CA VAL A 121 4.75 13.45 -16.43
C VAL A 121 3.55 14.35 -16.15
N GLU A 122 2.43 13.81 -15.65
CA GLU A 122 1.24 14.60 -15.32
C GLU A 122 1.48 15.60 -14.19
N VAL A 123 2.15 15.17 -13.11
CA VAL A 123 2.44 15.99 -11.95
C VAL A 123 3.45 17.10 -12.31
N GLY A 124 4.41 16.81 -13.19
CA GLY A 124 5.39 17.79 -13.68
C GLY A 124 4.82 18.82 -14.67
N ARG A 125 3.75 18.49 -15.40
CA ARG A 125 3.08 19.40 -16.35
C ARG A 125 2.18 20.44 -15.71
N LYS A 126 1.66 20.19 -14.50
CA LYS A 126 0.82 21.14 -13.76
C LYS A 126 1.71 22.16 -13.02
N LYS A 127 2.36 23.05 -13.77
CA LYS A 127 2.94 24.31 -13.27
C LYS A 127 1.94 25.45 -13.42
#